data_AF-A0A0G4JHG9-F1
#
_entry.id   AF-A0A0G4JHG9-F1
#
_cell.length_a   1.000
_cell.length_b   1.000
_cell.length_c   1.000
_cell.angle_alpha   90.00
_cell.angle_beta   90.00
_cell.angle_gamma   90.00
#
_symmetry.space_group_name_H-M   'P 1'
#
loop_
_entity.id
_entity.type
_entity.pdbx_description
1 polymer ?
#
loop_
_entity_poly.entity_id
_entity_poly.type
_entity_poly.pdbx_seq_one_letter_code
_entity_poly.pdbx_strand_id
1 'polypeptide(L)'
;MPMTPRTPRALQALLSIRDRELEAAQHDGRRLAEQHGRLARNVEQLTRLYRAVAIGGARANAYSFQNRADYKCTLVQMIETQQAPMAQLARWQAVSAQAVRDAQRRREGVATLAARHEAAAKQVRLRQEGQEQVAQALAVWQRSAPASEQRADTHDIEEIAPGARVDKVRPAVAWVGKTHFASRTSPEPGASPCCK
;
A
#
# COMPACT_ATOMS: atom_id res chain seq x y z
N MET A 1 -29.79 6.98 -4.07
CA MET A 1 -28.66 7.66 -3.39
C MET A 1 -27.48 6.69 -3.36
N PRO A 2 -26.37 6.93 -4.07
CA PRO A 2 -25.24 6.02 -4.05
C PRO A 2 -24.45 6.25 -2.76
N MET A 3 -24.68 5.40 -1.76
CA MET A 3 -23.83 5.31 -0.59
C MET A 3 -22.50 4.67 -1.02
N THR A 4 -21.54 5.49 -1.44
CA THR A 4 -20.17 5.03 -1.68
C THR A 4 -19.60 4.44 -0.39
N PRO A 5 -18.83 3.34 -0.46
CA PRO A 5 -18.15 2.80 0.70
C PRO A 5 -17.13 3.82 1.18
N ARG A 6 -17.49 4.60 2.20
CA ARG A 6 -16.56 5.48 2.87
C ARG A 6 -15.62 4.58 3.65
N THR A 7 -14.35 4.59 3.29
CA THR A 7 -13.29 4.12 4.18
C THR A 7 -13.58 4.74 5.56
N PRO A 8 -13.57 3.96 6.65
CA PRO A 8 -13.92 4.47 7.97
C PRO A 8 -13.15 5.75 8.26
N ARG A 9 -13.84 6.82 8.71
CA ARG A 9 -13.20 8.12 9.01
C ARG A 9 -11.98 7.95 9.93
N ALA A 10 -12.05 6.99 10.85
CA ALA A 10 -10.94 6.61 11.73
C ALA A 10 -9.72 6.07 10.97
N LEU A 11 -9.89 5.19 9.97
CA LEU A 11 -8.79 4.67 9.16
C LEU A 11 -8.17 5.77 8.28
N GLN A 12 -9.01 6.64 7.72
CA GLN A 12 -8.52 7.78 6.94
C GLN A 12 -7.73 8.77 7.81
N ALA A 13 -8.18 9.03 9.04
CA ALA A 13 -7.43 9.83 10.00
C ALA A 13 -6.10 9.17 10.40
N LEU A 14 -6.11 7.85 10.63
CA LEU A 14 -4.89 7.10 10.94
C LEU A 14 -3.88 7.13 9.78
N LEU A 15 -4.33 6.96 8.53
CA LEU A 15 -3.47 7.10 7.36
C LEU A 15 -2.83 8.49 7.29
N SER A 16 -3.64 9.55 7.46
CA SER A 16 -3.13 10.92 7.47
C SER A 16 -2.09 11.16 8.57
N ILE A 17 -2.28 10.57 9.76
CA ILE A 17 -1.29 10.65 10.84
C ILE A 17 0.00 9.93 10.42
N ARG A 18 -0.10 8.72 9.85
CA ARG A 18 1.09 7.96 9.41
C ARG A 18 1.83 8.64 8.25
N ASP A 19 1.12 9.29 7.35
CA ASP A 19 1.71 10.09 6.28
C ASP A 19 2.55 11.23 6.87
N ARG A 20 1.99 12.00 7.82
CA ARG A 20 2.72 13.08 8.51
C ARG A 20 3.94 12.58 9.30
N GLU A 21 3.81 11.43 9.97
CA GLU A 21 4.94 10.81 10.68
C GLU A 21 6.06 10.39 9.72
N LEU A 22 5.71 9.85 8.55
CA LEU A 22 6.68 9.49 7.52
C LEU A 22 7.36 10.73 6.95
N GLU A 23 6.61 11.79 6.66
CA GLU A 23 7.14 13.07 6.19
C GLU A 23 8.10 13.68 7.23
N ALA A 24 7.73 13.67 8.51
CA ALA A 24 8.59 14.15 9.59
C ALA A 24 9.90 13.37 9.68
N ALA A 25 9.83 12.03 9.65
CA ALA A 25 11.02 11.19 9.69
C ALA A 25 11.95 11.42 8.48
N GLN A 26 11.37 11.61 7.28
CA GLN A 26 12.12 11.94 6.08
C GLN A 26 12.77 13.32 6.17
N HIS A 27 12.06 14.30 6.72
CA HIS A 27 12.56 15.66 6.91
C HIS A 27 13.77 15.69 7.86
N ASP A 28 13.68 14.97 8.97
CA ASP A 28 14.80 14.82 9.91
C ASP A 28 16.01 14.14 9.23
N GLY A 29 15.77 13.11 8.42
CA GLY A 29 16.82 12.47 7.64
C GLY A 29 17.52 13.42 6.65
N ARG A 30 16.76 14.28 5.97
CA ARG A 30 17.33 15.31 5.08
C ARG A 30 18.17 16.32 5.85
N ARG A 31 17.68 16.81 6.99
CA ARG A 31 18.42 17.74 7.87
C ARG A 31 19.75 17.16 8.33
N LEU A 32 19.77 15.89 8.74
CA LEU A 32 21.01 15.19 9.13
C LEU A 32 21.96 15.01 7.95
N ALA A 33 21.46 14.70 6.75
CA ALA A 33 22.27 14.61 5.54
C ALA A 33 22.90 15.97 5.18
N GLU A 34 22.14 17.06 5.29
CA GLU A 34 22.66 18.42 5.05
C GLU A 34 23.74 18.80 6.05
N GLN A 35 23.54 18.53 7.35
CA GLN A 35 24.52 18.80 8.40
C GLN A 35 25.81 18.03 8.17
N HIS A 36 25.71 16.73 7.85
CA HIS A 36 26.86 15.90 7.51
C HIS A 36 27.59 16.44 6.27
N GLY A 37 26.86 16.82 5.22
CA GLY A 37 27.44 17.40 4.02
C GLY A 37 28.17 18.72 4.28
N ARG A 38 27.66 19.59 5.16
CA ARG A 38 28.33 20.82 5.58
C ARG A 38 29.63 20.52 6.34
N LEU A 39 29.57 19.58 7.28
CA LEU A 39 30.73 19.22 8.08
C LEU A 39 31.82 18.55 7.24
N ALA A 40 31.45 17.64 6.34
CA ALA A 40 32.38 16.99 5.42
C ALA A 40 33.11 18.00 4.53
N ARG A 41 32.39 19.03 4.01
CA ARG A 41 33.01 20.13 3.26
C ARG A 41 33.99 20.95 4.11
N ASN A 42 33.67 21.20 5.38
CA ASN A 42 34.59 21.91 6.28
C ASN A 42 35.87 21.10 6.52
N VAL A 43 35.75 19.80 6.80
CA VAL A 43 36.91 18.90 6.96
C VAL A 43 37.75 18.89 5.68
N GLU A 44 37.10 18.83 4.52
CA GLU A 44 37.78 18.84 3.23
C GLU A 44 38.55 20.16 3.01
N GLN A 45 37.93 21.31 3.30
CA GLN A 45 38.57 22.62 3.20
C GLN A 45 39.78 22.72 4.14
N LEU A 46 39.65 22.31 5.40
CA LEU A 46 40.77 22.28 6.34
C LEU A 46 41.89 21.36 5.88
N THR A 47 41.55 20.19 5.33
CA THR A 47 42.52 19.24 4.78
C THR A 47 43.24 19.82 3.56
N ARG A 48 42.53 20.53 2.68
CA ARG A 48 43.13 21.25 1.55
C ARG A 48 44.09 22.33 2.02
N LEU A 49 43.71 23.14 3.01
CA LEU A 49 44.58 24.14 3.63
C LEU A 49 45.83 23.51 4.23
N TYR A 50 45.68 22.41 4.98
CA TYR A 50 46.80 21.69 5.57
C TYR A 50 47.81 21.21 4.52
N ARG A 51 47.32 20.67 3.40
CA ARG A 51 48.16 20.23 2.26
C ARG A 51 48.82 21.40 1.54
N ALA A 52 48.13 22.54 1.42
CA ALA A 52 48.63 23.74 0.74
C ALA A 52 49.75 24.44 1.51
N VAL A 53 49.80 24.33 2.83
CA VAL A 53 50.87 24.91 3.64
C VAL A 53 52.17 24.13 3.36
N ALA A 54 53.07 24.72 2.58
CA ALA A 54 54.38 24.14 2.31
C ALA A 54 55.37 24.47 3.44
N ILE A 55 55.91 23.42 4.08
CA ILE A 55 57.10 23.53 4.93
C ILE A 55 58.30 23.27 4.00
N GLY A 56 58.65 24.26 3.18
CA GLY A 56 59.72 24.14 2.22
C GLY A 56 60.10 25.51 1.64
N GLY A 57 61.41 25.76 1.53
CA GLY A 57 61.97 26.98 0.93
C GLY A 57 63.34 27.31 1.52
N ALA A 58 64.39 27.31 0.69
CA ALA A 58 65.79 27.50 1.11
C ALA A 58 66.14 28.91 1.66
N ARG A 59 65.17 29.84 1.73
CA ARG A 59 65.36 31.24 2.18
C ARG A 59 64.33 31.73 3.19
N ALA A 60 63.53 30.84 3.78
CA ALA A 60 62.60 31.21 4.84
C ALA A 60 63.36 31.41 6.17
N ASN A 61 63.06 32.47 6.92
CA ASN A 61 63.63 32.68 8.24
C ASN A 61 63.02 31.70 9.26
N ALA A 62 63.72 31.40 10.36
CA ALA A 62 63.27 30.44 11.37
C ALA A 62 61.85 30.76 11.91
N TYR A 63 61.53 32.04 12.06
CA TYR A 63 60.21 32.52 12.49
C TYR A 63 59.08 32.13 11.50
N SER A 64 59.32 32.25 10.20
CA SER A 64 58.35 31.85 9.17
C SER A 64 58.16 30.34 9.09
N PHE A 65 59.19 29.55 9.42
CA PHE A 65 59.07 28.10 9.54
C PHE A 65 58.24 27.71 10.77
N GLN A 66 58.52 28.32 11.92
CA GLN A 66 57.77 28.08 13.16
C GLN A 66 56.28 28.44 12.99
N ASN A 67 55.97 29.62 12.45
CA ASN A 67 54.58 30.01 12.20
C ASN A 67 53.84 29.05 11.25
N ARG A 68 54.53 28.52 10.22
CA ARG A 68 53.92 27.53 9.32
C ARG A 68 53.70 26.18 10.01
N ALA A 69 54.62 25.76 10.88
CA ALA A 69 54.49 24.54 11.66
C ALA A 69 53.34 24.67 12.68
N ASP A 70 53.29 25.77 13.42
CA ASP A 70 52.23 26.08 14.39
C ASP A 70 50.86 26.13 13.69
N TYR A 71 50.77 26.80 12.55
CA TYR A 71 49.54 26.86 11.75
C TYR A 71 49.09 25.46 11.27
N LYS A 72 50.02 24.59 10.85
CA LYS A 72 49.68 23.20 10.51
C LYS A 72 49.17 22.43 11.73
N CYS A 73 49.79 22.59 12.88
CA CYS A 73 49.32 21.97 14.13
C CYS A 73 47.90 22.42 14.47
N THR A 74 47.59 23.72 14.33
CA THR A 74 46.24 24.24 14.52
C THR A 74 45.25 23.63 13.53
N LEU A 75 45.60 23.51 12.25
CA LEU A 75 44.73 22.88 11.25
C LEU A 75 44.46 21.40 11.57
N VAL A 76 45.44 20.65 12.07
CA VAL A 76 45.25 19.27 12.53
C VAL A 76 44.26 19.22 13.70
N GLN A 77 44.43 20.07 14.71
CA GLN A 77 43.49 20.15 15.85
C GLN A 77 42.07 20.50 15.39
N MET A 78 41.92 21.42 14.42
CA MET A 78 40.61 21.77 13.84
C MET A 78 39.98 20.61 13.07
N ILE A 79 40.77 19.74 12.42
CA ILE A 79 40.28 18.54 11.75
C ILE A 79 39.87 17.48 12.76
N GLU A 80 40.70 17.23 13.78
CA GLU A 80 40.46 16.24 14.83
C GLU A 80 39.19 16.55 15.63
N THR A 81 38.97 17.83 15.96
CA THR A 81 37.75 18.28 16.65
C THR A 81 36.47 18.03 15.84
N GLN A 82 36.56 17.89 14.51
CA GLN A 82 35.42 17.59 13.65
C GLN A 82 35.16 16.08 13.48
N GLN A 83 36.09 15.20 13.87
CA GLN A 83 35.92 13.74 13.72
C GLN A 83 34.82 13.16 14.61
N ALA A 84 34.76 13.60 15.88
CA ALA A 84 33.73 13.12 16.80
C ALA A 84 32.30 13.53 16.37
N PRO A 85 32.04 14.80 15.97
CA PRO A 85 30.76 15.20 15.39
C PRO A 85 30.41 14.44 14.09
N MET A 86 31.39 14.18 13.21
CA MET A 86 31.18 13.36 11.99
C MET A 86 30.69 11.95 12.35
N ALA A 87 31.40 11.27 13.26
CA ALA A 87 31.05 9.92 13.69
C ALA A 87 29.69 9.88 14.40
N GLN A 88 29.38 10.91 15.18
CA GLN A 88 28.07 11.05 15.82
C GLN A 88 26.96 11.23 14.77
N LEU A 89 27.12 12.14 13.81
CA LEU A 89 26.15 12.35 12.73
C LEU A 89 25.91 11.08 11.91
N ALA A 90 26.95 10.29 11.61
CA ALA A 90 26.80 9.02 10.91
C ALA A 90 25.91 8.02 11.69
N ARG A 91 26.06 7.97 13.02
CA ARG A 91 25.17 7.15 13.87
C ARG A 91 23.73 7.65 13.83
N TRP A 92 23.51 8.96 13.92
CA TRP A 92 22.17 9.55 13.80
C TRP A 92 21.53 9.31 12.44
N GLN A 93 22.30 9.32 11.36
CA GLN A 93 21.82 8.99 10.02
C GLN A 93 21.33 7.53 9.94
N ALA A 94 22.06 6.59 10.54
CA ALA A 94 21.62 5.19 10.60
C ALA A 94 20.29 5.04 11.38
N VAL A 95 20.17 5.73 12.51
CA VAL A 95 18.95 5.76 13.32
C VAL A 95 17.79 6.40 12.56
N SER A 96 18.02 7.51 11.88
CA SER A 96 17.00 8.20 11.07
C SER A 96 16.54 7.35 9.88
N ALA A 97 17.46 6.69 9.17
CA ALA A 97 17.10 5.76 8.10
C ALA A 97 16.25 4.60 8.62
N GLN A 98 16.55 4.10 9.82
CA GLN A 98 15.71 3.09 10.47
C GLN A 98 14.33 3.64 10.82
N ALA A 99 14.25 4.85 11.38
CA ALA A 99 12.99 5.50 11.72
C ALA A 99 12.09 5.72 10.48
N VAL A 100 12.67 6.08 9.33
CA VAL A 100 11.94 6.20 8.05
C VAL A 100 11.37 4.85 7.63
N ARG A 101 12.17 3.78 7.69
CA ARG A 101 11.69 2.42 7.38
C ARG A 101 10.57 1.99 8.33
N ASP A 102 10.67 2.31 9.61
CA ASP A 102 9.66 1.97 10.61
C ASP A 102 8.37 2.78 10.44
N ALA A 103 8.46 4.07 10.10
CA ALA A 103 7.32 4.90 9.75
C ALA A 103 6.62 4.37 8.49
N GLN A 104 7.39 4.00 7.47
CA GLN A 104 6.88 3.43 6.23
C GLN A 104 6.16 2.10 6.45
N ARG A 105 6.76 1.17 7.22
CA ARG A 105 6.10 -0.10 7.59
C ARG A 105 4.78 0.12 8.34
N ARG A 106 4.74 1.08 9.27
CA ARG A 106 3.51 1.43 10.00
C ARG A 106 2.43 1.98 9.06
N ARG A 107 2.80 2.86 8.12
CA ARG A 107 1.91 3.38 7.09
C ARG A 107 1.35 2.25 6.20
N GLU A 108 2.20 1.36 5.72
CA GLU A 108 1.83 0.21 4.90
C GLU A 108 0.87 -0.74 5.65
N GLY A 109 1.10 -0.96 6.95
CA GLY A 109 0.19 -1.71 7.81
C GLY A 109 -1.22 -1.11 7.85
N VAL A 110 -1.32 0.20 8.06
CA VAL A 110 -2.64 0.90 8.06
C VAL A 110 -3.27 0.90 6.67
N ALA A 111 -2.48 1.08 5.60
CA ALA A 111 -2.99 1.04 4.22
C ALA A 111 -3.56 -0.34 3.87
N THR A 112 -2.90 -1.42 4.33
CA THR A 112 -3.38 -2.79 4.16
C THR A 112 -4.70 -3.01 4.89
N LEU A 113 -4.83 -2.50 6.12
CA LEU A 113 -6.09 -2.56 6.87
C LEU A 113 -7.21 -1.79 6.14
N ALA A 114 -6.93 -0.58 5.65
CA ALA A 114 -7.88 0.19 4.87
C ALA A 114 -8.36 -0.57 3.62
N ALA A 115 -7.43 -1.17 2.86
CA ALA A 115 -7.77 -1.96 1.68
C ALA A 115 -8.65 -3.19 2.01
N ARG A 116 -8.37 -3.89 3.13
CA ARG A 116 -9.20 -5.00 3.61
C ARG A 116 -10.61 -4.54 3.99
N HIS A 117 -10.73 -3.39 4.65
CA HIS A 117 -12.03 -2.82 4.98
C HIS A 117 -12.84 -2.45 3.75
N GLU A 118 -12.21 -1.86 2.73
CA GLU A 118 -12.87 -1.54 1.47
C GLU A 118 -13.32 -2.79 0.72
N ALA A 119 -12.50 -3.84 0.70
CA ALA A 119 -12.87 -5.13 0.11
C ALA A 119 -14.06 -5.77 0.84
N ALA A 120 -14.05 -5.77 2.18
CA ALA A 120 -15.15 -6.29 2.98
C ALA A 120 -16.44 -5.48 2.76
N ALA A 121 -16.35 -4.15 2.73
CA ALA A 121 -17.50 -3.27 2.48
C ALA A 121 -18.11 -3.52 1.09
N LYS A 122 -17.27 -3.73 0.06
CA LYS A 122 -17.74 -4.10 -1.29
C LYS A 122 -18.48 -5.44 -1.28
N GLN A 123 -17.95 -6.45 -0.58
CA GLN A 123 -18.62 -7.76 -0.49
C GLN A 123 -19.97 -7.68 0.23
N VAL A 124 -20.06 -6.94 1.33
CA VAL A 124 -21.33 -6.74 2.06
C VAL A 124 -22.36 -6.07 1.15
N ARG A 125 -21.95 -5.03 0.41
CA ARG A 125 -22.82 -4.33 -0.53
C ARG A 125 -23.34 -5.25 -1.63
N LEU A 126 -22.47 -6.05 -2.26
CA LEU A 126 -22.88 -7.01 -3.29
C LEU A 126 -23.90 -8.04 -2.76
N ARG A 127 -23.74 -8.49 -1.51
CA ARG A 127 -24.73 -9.39 -0.88
C ARG A 127 -26.07 -8.71 -0.64
N GLN A 128 -26.06 -7.46 -0.18
CA GLN A 128 -27.28 -6.67 0.01
C GLN A 128 -28.01 -6.43 -1.32
N GLU A 129 -27.29 -5.99 -2.36
CA GLU A 129 -27.85 -5.79 -3.70
C GLU A 129 -28.43 -7.10 -4.27
N GLY A 130 -27.75 -8.24 -4.07
CA GLY A 130 -28.27 -9.55 -4.45
C GLY A 130 -29.54 -9.95 -3.68
N GLN A 131 -29.62 -9.69 -2.39
CA GLN A 131 -30.82 -9.94 -1.58
C GLN A 131 -32.00 -9.05 -2.02
N GLU A 132 -31.74 -7.78 -2.32
CA GLU A 132 -32.76 -6.85 -2.84
C GLU A 132 -33.30 -7.33 -4.20
N GLN A 133 -32.44 -7.80 -5.10
CA GLN A 133 -32.86 -8.36 -6.38
C GLN A 133 -33.72 -9.62 -6.21
N VAL A 134 -33.33 -10.53 -5.31
CA VAL A 134 -34.12 -11.74 -5.00
C VAL A 134 -35.49 -11.35 -4.42
N ALA A 135 -35.53 -10.40 -3.48
CA ALA A 135 -36.78 -9.93 -2.89
C ALA A 135 -37.70 -9.27 -3.93
N GLN A 136 -37.14 -8.48 -4.85
CA GLN A 136 -37.89 -7.88 -5.95
C GLN A 136 -38.45 -8.95 -6.91
N ALA A 137 -37.64 -9.94 -7.29
CA ALA A 137 -38.07 -11.03 -8.17
C ALA A 137 -39.20 -11.85 -7.51
N LEU A 138 -39.09 -12.16 -6.22
CA LEU A 138 -40.14 -12.82 -5.45
C LEU A 138 -41.44 -11.99 -5.41
N ALA A 139 -41.34 -10.69 -5.18
CA ALA A 139 -42.50 -9.79 -5.16
C ALA A 139 -43.19 -9.66 -6.54
N VAL A 140 -42.44 -9.79 -7.64
CA VAL A 140 -43.01 -9.85 -8.99
C VAL A 140 -43.70 -11.19 -9.22
N TRP A 141 -43.06 -12.30 -8.85
CA TRP A 141 -43.64 -13.65 -8.99
C TRP A 141 -44.94 -13.80 -8.19
N GLN A 142 -44.96 -13.37 -6.92
CA GLN A 142 -46.15 -13.41 -6.06
C GLN A 142 -47.30 -12.56 -6.62
N ARG A 143 -47.03 -11.40 -7.21
CA ARG A 143 -48.06 -10.59 -7.89
C ARG A 143 -48.60 -11.24 -9.17
N SER A 144 -47.82 -12.10 -9.80
CA SER A 144 -48.19 -12.78 -11.05
C SER A 144 -48.99 -14.06 -10.82
N ALA A 145 -48.86 -14.69 -9.65
CA ALA A 145 -49.57 -15.90 -9.27
C ALA A 145 -51.12 -15.80 -9.31
N PRO A 146 -51.78 -14.77 -8.73
CA PRO A 146 -53.25 -14.68 -8.74
C PRO A 146 -53.84 -14.43 -10.15
N ALA A 147 -53.07 -13.88 -11.08
CA ALA A 147 -53.49 -13.70 -12.47
C ALA A 147 -53.51 -15.01 -13.27
N SER A 148 -52.82 -16.06 -12.81
CA SER A 148 -52.81 -17.37 -13.47
C SER A 148 -53.96 -18.27 -13.04
N GLU A 149 -54.43 -18.14 -11.79
CA GLU A 149 -55.61 -18.88 -11.29
C GLU A 149 -56.91 -18.30 -11.89
N GLN A 150 -57.03 -16.98 -12.02
CA GLN A 150 -58.20 -16.38 -12.69
C GLN A 150 -58.28 -16.70 -14.19
N ARG A 151 -57.15 -16.90 -14.88
CA ARG A 151 -57.12 -17.33 -16.29
C ARG A 151 -57.51 -18.80 -16.50
N ALA A 152 -57.45 -19.62 -15.46
CA ALA A 152 -57.93 -21.00 -15.52
C ALA A 152 -59.47 -21.08 -15.38
N ASP A 153 -60.10 -20.10 -14.72
CA ASP A 153 -61.54 -20.08 -14.45
C ASP A 153 -62.37 -19.31 -15.50
N THR A 154 -61.75 -18.70 -16.52
CA THR A 154 -62.45 -17.95 -17.60
C THR A 154 -62.19 -18.49 -19.02
N HIS A 155 -61.96 -19.79 -19.15
CA HIS A 155 -62.15 -20.48 -20.43
C HIS A 155 -63.29 -21.48 -20.32
N ASP A 156 -64.52 -20.92 -20.36
CA ASP A 156 -65.62 -21.57 -21.06
C ASP A 156 -65.08 -22.04 -22.42
N ILE A 157 -65.11 -23.36 -22.60
CA ILE A 157 -64.68 -24.04 -23.80
C ILE A 157 -65.77 -23.77 -24.85
N GLU A 158 -65.64 -22.67 -25.58
CA GLU A 158 -66.20 -22.59 -26.92
C GLU A 158 -65.54 -23.68 -27.79
N GLU A 159 -66.43 -24.49 -28.36
CA GLU A 159 -66.26 -25.55 -29.34
C GLU A 159 -65.15 -25.26 -30.37
N ILE A 160 -64.02 -25.98 -30.27
CA ILE A 160 -62.99 -25.98 -31.31
C ILE A 160 -63.21 -27.18 -32.21
N ALA A 161 -63.65 -26.92 -33.44
CA ALA A 161 -63.74 -27.86 -34.54
C ALA A 161 -62.44 -28.67 -34.75
N PRO A 162 -62.51 -29.96 -35.13
CA PRO A 162 -61.35 -30.81 -35.20
C PRO A 162 -60.57 -30.54 -36.49
N GLY A 163 -59.41 -29.91 -36.39
CA GLY A 163 -58.41 -29.94 -37.46
C GLY A 163 -57.70 -28.63 -37.75
N ALA A 164 -56.88 -28.14 -36.83
CA ALA A 164 -55.77 -27.27 -37.18
C ALA A 164 -54.63 -27.45 -36.16
N ARG A 165 -53.53 -28.03 -36.61
CA ARG A 165 -52.31 -28.20 -35.83
C ARG A 165 -51.74 -26.82 -35.51
N VAL A 166 -51.62 -26.50 -34.22
CA VAL A 166 -50.89 -25.32 -33.74
C VAL A 166 -49.74 -25.81 -32.87
N ASP A 167 -48.52 -25.63 -33.38
CA ASP A 167 -47.28 -25.79 -32.63
C ASP A 167 -47.26 -24.82 -31.45
N LYS A 168 -47.39 -25.34 -30.23
CA LYS A 168 -47.23 -24.55 -29.01
C LYS A 168 -45.77 -24.64 -28.55
N VAL A 169 -44.99 -23.60 -28.88
CA VAL A 169 -43.71 -23.33 -28.21
C VAL A 169 -44.00 -22.91 -26.77
N ARG A 170 -43.59 -23.74 -25.82
CA ARG A 170 -43.70 -23.55 -24.38
C ARG A 170 -42.46 -22.76 -23.90
N PRO A 171 -42.58 -21.61 -23.20
CA PRO A 171 -41.42 -21.04 -22.54
C PRO A 171 -41.14 -21.86 -21.28
N ALA A 172 -40.03 -22.60 -21.28
CA ALA A 172 -39.54 -23.28 -20.10
C ALA A 172 -38.95 -22.24 -19.14
N VAL A 173 -39.67 -21.93 -18.07
CA VAL A 173 -39.11 -21.26 -16.89
C VAL A 173 -38.21 -22.27 -16.19
N ALA A 174 -36.90 -22.13 -16.36
CA ALA A 174 -35.91 -22.96 -15.69
C ALA A 174 -35.78 -22.56 -14.21
N TRP A 175 -36.59 -23.18 -13.36
CA TRP A 175 -36.28 -23.32 -11.94
C TRP A 175 -35.37 -24.53 -11.77
N VAL A 176 -34.06 -24.32 -11.72
CA VAL A 176 -33.13 -25.33 -11.19
C VAL A 176 -32.14 -24.65 -10.24
N GLY A 177 -32.52 -24.64 -8.97
CA GLY A 177 -31.53 -24.71 -7.89
C GLY A 177 -31.22 -26.19 -7.62
N LYS A 178 -29.95 -26.58 -7.83
CA LYS A 178 -29.32 -27.65 -7.06
C LYS A 178 -27.80 -27.48 -7.11
N THR A 179 -27.32 -26.95 -6.00
CA THR A 179 -25.93 -26.99 -5.55
C THR A 179 -25.42 -28.44 -5.55
N HIS A 180 -24.41 -28.74 -6.34
CA HIS A 180 -23.57 -29.90 -6.09
C HIS A 180 -22.38 -29.47 -5.23
N PHE A 181 -22.41 -29.90 -3.97
CA PHE A 181 -21.20 -30.10 -3.18
C PHE A 181 -20.35 -31.15 -3.89
N ALA A 182 -19.17 -30.76 -4.36
CA ALA A 182 -18.10 -31.68 -4.69
C ALA A 182 -17.15 -31.76 -3.49
N SER A 183 -17.47 -32.64 -2.55
CA SER A 183 -16.52 -33.19 -1.59
C SER A 183 -15.85 -34.40 -2.25
N ARG A 184 -14.62 -34.23 -2.74
CA ARG A 184 -13.66 -35.34 -2.87
C ARG A 184 -12.28 -34.89 -2.40
N THR A 185 -12.01 -35.37 -1.19
CA THR A 185 -10.71 -35.76 -0.64
C THR A 185 -9.61 -36.01 -1.68
N SER A 186 -8.46 -35.38 -1.42
CA SER A 186 -7.15 -35.77 -1.91
C SER A 186 -6.82 -37.22 -1.53
N PRO A 187 -6.06 -37.93 -2.36
CA PRO A 187 -4.81 -38.48 -1.86
C PRO A 187 -3.65 -38.22 -2.83
N GLU A 188 -2.65 -37.46 -2.36
CA GLU A 188 -1.25 -37.70 -2.69
C GLU A 188 -0.76 -38.93 -1.90
N PRO A 189 0.36 -39.63 -2.25
CA PRO A 189 1.53 -39.11 -2.97
C PRO A 189 2.14 -40.05 -4.04
N GLY A 190 2.92 -39.48 -4.95
CA GLY A 190 3.72 -40.24 -5.91
C GLY A 190 4.84 -39.40 -6.50
N ALA A 191 5.96 -39.32 -5.79
CA ALA A 191 7.27 -38.89 -6.32
C ALA A 191 7.70 -39.86 -7.46
N SER A 192 8.50 -39.54 -8.48
CA SER A 192 9.71 -38.70 -8.61
C SER A 192 10.02 -38.49 -10.13
N PRO A 193 11.24 -38.17 -10.61
CA PRO A 193 11.61 -36.83 -11.08
C PRO A 193 12.19 -36.79 -12.53
N CYS A 194 12.69 -35.62 -12.91
CA CYS A 194 13.74 -35.36 -13.93
C CYS A 194 13.39 -35.41 -15.42
N CYS A 195 13.86 -34.36 -16.12
CA CYS A 195 14.55 -34.29 -17.43
C CYS A 195 14.28 -32.89 -18.02
N LYS A 196 15.20 -32.07 -18.52
CA LYS A 196 16.64 -32.11 -18.79
C LYS A 196 17.13 -30.65 -18.79
#